data_AF-A0A7K6ZDX9-F1
#
_entry.id   AF-A0A7K6ZDX9-F1
#
_cell.length_a   1.000
_cell.length_b   1.000
_cell.length_c   1.000
_cell.angle_alpha   90.00
_cell.angle_beta   90.00
_cell.angle_gamma   90.00
#
_symmetry.space_group_name_H-M   'P 1'
#
loop_
_entity.id
_entity.type
_entity.pdbx_description
1 polymer ?
#
loop_
_entity_poly.entity_id
_entity_poly.type
_entity_poly.pdbx_seq_one_letter_code
_entity_poly.pdbx_strand_id
1 'polypeptide(L)'
;QKKKLLEELGESRLPYMTPGEAGFHELWKTKYSKLIFRKSDTIPEELHQVVQEAFLTLRKHDCFFRDLVRIKGKDFVTPVSRILIGNPGCTYKYLNTRLFTVPWPTEGYEIKYCSPHIHDACKALMKLNDYLHTEAVQALQGQNSSETKETKDTVVIDREQSVDTSIKEKEAVLKDQSSCYVSEDDYTRLKNRTSFNLTLLNYMDPLQMLYLKQEPYFGMGDMAVSWHHDENLIARSTVAVYSYSCEGSTTEENNEQNLKGRDPAVWHVGLKVAWDIETPGLAMPLHQGDCYFMLDDLNMTHQHCVLAGFVPRFSSTHRVADCSRGTLDYILGRCELALQNLQTDSNSMALSLKSLEAAVVKQVEETHNEVEFEWLRQFWFQGKRYLKCTDWWLKPMAKLQEFWRKMEVMVSI
;
A
#
# COMPACT_ATOMS: atom_id res chain seq x y z
N GLN A 1 -12.34 15.77 14.07
CA GLN A 1 -11.02 16.32 13.69
C GLN A 1 -11.05 16.97 12.31
N LYS A 2 -11.29 16.27 11.19
CA LYS A 2 -11.35 16.89 9.83
C LYS A 2 -12.30 18.10 9.69
N LYS A 3 -13.52 18.01 10.24
CA LYS A 3 -14.49 19.12 10.21
C LYS A 3 -13.99 20.33 11.00
N LYS A 4 -13.51 20.07 12.22
CA LYS A 4 -12.89 21.08 13.10
C LYS A 4 -11.73 21.81 12.42
N LEU A 5 -10.86 21.09 11.72
CA LEU A 5 -9.78 21.68 10.93
C LEU A 5 -10.27 22.63 9.81
N LEU A 6 -11.30 22.22 9.06
CA LEU A 6 -11.86 23.06 8.01
C LEU A 6 -12.58 24.29 8.58
N GLU A 7 -13.22 24.15 9.74
CA GLU A 7 -13.85 25.25 10.47
C GLU A 7 -12.80 26.25 10.98
N GLU A 8 -11.68 25.76 11.52
CA GLU A 8 -10.55 26.60 11.97
C GLU A 8 -9.85 27.32 10.81
N LEU A 9 -9.78 26.69 9.63
CA LEU A 9 -9.19 27.29 8.44
C LEU A 9 -10.06 28.40 7.82
N GLY A 10 -11.38 28.31 7.96
CA GLY A 10 -12.33 29.22 7.33
C GLY A 10 -12.18 29.24 5.80
N GLU A 11 -12.03 30.44 5.21
CA GLU A 11 -11.77 30.62 3.78
C GLU A 11 -10.27 30.74 3.44
N SER A 12 -9.39 30.72 4.44
CA SER A 12 -7.95 30.82 4.23
C SER A 12 -7.37 29.52 3.64
N ARG A 13 -6.24 29.62 2.94
CA ARG A 13 -5.50 28.47 2.43
C ARG A 13 -4.15 28.37 3.13
N LEU A 14 -3.77 27.16 3.48
CA LEU A 14 -2.45 26.86 4.00
C LEU A 14 -1.40 26.94 2.87
N PRO A 15 -0.17 27.35 3.18
CA PRO A 15 0.92 27.30 2.20
C PRO A 15 1.28 25.85 1.87
N TYR A 16 1.75 25.62 0.66
CA TYR A 16 2.41 24.38 0.28
C TYR A 16 3.65 24.68 -0.55
N MET A 17 4.56 23.72 -0.65
CA MET A 17 5.78 23.87 -1.41
C MET A 17 5.99 22.82 -2.50
N THR A 18 6.66 23.25 -3.56
CA THR A 18 7.14 22.42 -4.68
C THR A 18 8.67 22.53 -4.79
N PRO A 19 9.35 21.63 -5.52
CA PRO A 19 10.81 21.65 -5.61
C PRO A 19 11.44 22.96 -6.12
N GLY A 20 10.68 23.82 -6.81
CA GLY A 20 11.17 25.10 -7.33
C GLY A 20 11.29 26.21 -6.27
N GLU A 21 10.77 26.01 -5.06
CA GLU A 21 10.70 27.05 -4.03
C GLU A 21 11.86 26.98 -3.02
N ALA A 22 12.36 28.14 -2.60
CA ALA A 22 13.59 28.30 -1.81
C ALA A 22 13.59 27.67 -0.38
N GLY A 23 12.46 27.12 0.09
CA GLY A 23 12.33 26.42 1.38
C GLY A 23 12.00 24.93 1.28
N PHE A 24 11.79 24.42 0.07
CA PHE A 24 11.25 23.06 -0.14
C PHE A 24 12.14 21.97 0.47
N HIS A 25 13.45 22.03 0.21
CA HIS A 25 14.39 21.01 0.68
C HIS A 25 14.52 21.00 2.20
N GLU A 26 14.47 22.16 2.84
CA GLU A 26 14.50 22.26 4.31
C GLU A 26 13.21 21.72 4.92
N LEU A 27 12.05 22.10 4.38
CA LEU A 27 10.76 21.57 4.81
C LEU A 27 10.71 20.04 4.66
N TRP A 28 11.14 19.53 3.51
CA TRP A 28 11.19 18.09 3.26
C TRP A 28 12.10 17.40 4.27
N LYS A 29 13.33 17.90 4.48
CA LYS A 29 14.28 17.31 5.43
C LYS A 29 13.79 17.33 6.87
N THR A 30 13.07 18.37 7.29
CA THR A 30 12.71 18.58 8.71
C THR A 30 11.35 18.01 9.09
N LYS A 31 10.38 18.04 8.17
CA LYS A 31 8.98 17.63 8.45
C LYS A 31 8.56 16.38 7.70
N TYR A 32 9.22 16.03 6.59
CA TYR A 32 8.83 14.92 5.72
C TYR A 32 10.00 13.98 5.41
N SER A 33 11.00 13.86 6.28
CA SER A 33 12.25 13.12 6.05
C SER A 33 12.07 11.64 5.72
N LYS A 34 10.94 11.06 6.14
CA LYS A 34 10.53 9.66 5.88
C LYS A 34 9.88 9.47 4.51
N LEU A 35 9.68 10.53 3.74
CA LEU A 35 9.39 10.48 2.31
C LEU A 35 10.71 10.40 1.54
N ILE A 36 10.93 9.32 0.80
CA ILE A 36 12.07 9.19 -0.11
C ILE A 36 11.58 9.25 -1.54
N PHE A 37 12.31 9.99 -2.38
CA PHE A 37 12.05 10.09 -3.81
C PHE A 37 13.21 9.49 -4.59
N ARG A 38 12.88 8.80 -5.69
CA ARG A 38 13.81 8.21 -6.65
C ARG A 38 13.34 8.60 -8.04
N LYS A 39 14.18 9.35 -8.74
CA LYS A 39 13.91 9.73 -10.13
C LYS A 39 14.00 8.51 -11.04
N SER A 40 13.32 8.56 -12.18
CA SER A 40 13.33 7.48 -13.18
C SER A 40 14.74 7.04 -13.59
N ASP A 41 15.70 7.96 -13.69
CA ASP A 41 17.10 7.65 -14.04
C ASP A 41 17.81 6.68 -13.08
N THR A 42 17.29 6.48 -11.87
CA THR A 42 17.81 5.51 -10.90
C THR A 42 17.32 4.08 -11.14
N ILE A 43 16.33 3.88 -12.00
CA ILE A 43 15.69 2.59 -12.24
C ILE A 43 16.19 2.02 -13.57
N PRO A 44 16.47 0.70 -13.65
CA PRO A 44 16.91 0.09 -14.90
C PRO A 44 15.90 0.28 -16.04
N GLU A 45 16.38 0.68 -17.21
CA GLU A 45 15.56 0.93 -18.41
C GLU A 45 14.74 -0.30 -18.83
N GLU A 46 15.32 -1.51 -18.73
CA GLU A 46 14.60 -2.76 -18.99
C GLU A 46 13.40 -2.92 -18.05
N LEU A 47 13.56 -2.55 -16.77
CA LEU A 47 12.48 -2.63 -15.79
C LEU A 47 11.37 -1.62 -16.11
N HIS A 48 11.73 -0.40 -16.54
CA HIS A 48 10.77 0.57 -17.03
C HIS A 48 9.92 0.00 -18.17
N GLN A 49 10.57 -0.56 -19.19
CA GLN A 49 9.89 -1.08 -20.38
C GLN A 49 8.89 -2.19 -20.02
N VAL A 50 9.31 -3.21 -19.29
CA VAL A 50 8.44 -4.35 -18.96
C VAL A 50 7.28 -3.96 -18.05
N VAL A 51 7.49 -3.02 -17.11
CA VAL A 51 6.43 -2.55 -16.20
C VAL A 51 5.43 -1.64 -16.93
N GLN A 52 5.90 -0.75 -17.79
CA GLN A 52 5.03 0.13 -18.58
C GLN A 52 4.19 -0.68 -19.58
N GLU A 53 4.80 -1.67 -20.24
CA GLU A 53 4.07 -2.60 -21.10
C GLU A 53 3.04 -3.44 -20.31
N ALA A 54 3.38 -3.87 -19.09
CA ALA A 54 2.45 -4.57 -18.21
C ALA A 54 1.21 -3.72 -17.88
N PHE A 55 1.37 -2.43 -17.56
CA PHE A 55 0.25 -1.52 -17.34
C PHE A 55 -0.67 -1.40 -18.55
N LEU A 56 -0.09 -1.18 -19.73
CA LEU A 56 -0.83 -1.06 -20.98
C LEU A 56 -1.54 -2.37 -21.35
N THR A 57 -0.89 -3.51 -21.11
CA THR A 57 -1.44 -4.85 -21.34
C THR A 57 -2.64 -5.12 -20.43
N LEU A 58 -2.53 -4.85 -19.13
CA LEU A 58 -3.64 -5.00 -18.18
C LEU A 58 -4.81 -4.08 -18.54
N ARG A 59 -4.54 -2.84 -18.97
CA ARG A 59 -5.58 -1.92 -19.45
C ARG A 59 -6.26 -2.45 -20.73
N LYS A 60 -5.49 -2.96 -21.70
CA LYS A 60 -6.00 -3.53 -22.95
C LYS A 60 -6.90 -4.75 -22.72
N HIS A 61 -6.66 -5.50 -21.64
CA HIS A 61 -7.48 -6.65 -21.24
C HIS A 61 -8.60 -6.29 -20.24
N ASP A 62 -8.94 -5.00 -20.09
CA ASP A 62 -9.99 -4.51 -19.18
C ASP A 62 -9.84 -5.00 -17.73
N CYS A 63 -8.61 -5.09 -17.23
CA CYS A 63 -8.32 -5.60 -15.89
C CYS A 63 -8.49 -4.53 -14.79
N PHE A 64 -8.69 -3.26 -15.14
CA PHE A 64 -8.85 -2.17 -14.18
C PHE A 64 -10.33 -1.84 -13.96
N PHE A 65 -10.76 -1.80 -12.70
CA PHE A 65 -12.15 -1.55 -12.33
C PHE A 65 -12.26 -0.41 -11.33
N ARG A 66 -13.26 0.45 -11.51
CA ARG A 66 -13.61 1.41 -10.46
C ARG A 66 -14.30 0.64 -9.32
N ASP A 67 -13.89 0.90 -8.09
CA ASP A 67 -14.44 0.23 -6.92
C ASP A 67 -15.69 0.97 -6.44
N LEU A 68 -16.75 0.21 -6.15
CA LEU A 68 -17.88 0.72 -5.37
C LEU A 68 -17.51 0.59 -3.89
N VAL A 69 -17.30 1.72 -3.23
CA VAL A 69 -16.81 1.81 -1.84
C VAL A 69 -17.83 2.54 -0.98
N ARG A 70 -17.78 2.32 0.34
CA ARG A 70 -18.67 2.98 1.29
C ARG A 70 -17.91 3.95 2.18
N ILE A 71 -18.24 5.23 2.09
CA ILE A 71 -17.63 6.29 2.90
C ILE A 71 -18.75 6.99 3.68
N LYS A 72 -18.68 6.95 5.03
CA LYS A 72 -19.68 7.59 5.91
C LYS A 72 -21.12 7.20 5.58
N GLY A 73 -21.35 5.92 5.30
CA GLY A 73 -22.68 5.36 5.01
C GLY A 73 -23.23 5.67 3.61
N LYS A 74 -22.45 6.31 2.73
CA LYS A 74 -22.82 6.56 1.34
C LYS A 74 -21.94 5.75 0.39
N ASP A 75 -22.53 5.27 -0.69
CA ASP A 75 -21.85 4.48 -1.70
C ASP A 75 -21.27 5.41 -2.79
N PHE A 76 -20.01 5.19 -3.14
CA PHE A 76 -19.27 6.00 -4.10
C PHE A 76 -18.49 5.11 -5.06
N VAL A 77 -18.42 5.50 -6.33
CA VAL A 77 -17.54 4.87 -7.30
C VAL A 77 -16.23 5.64 -7.33
N THR A 78 -15.10 4.98 -7.08
CA THR A 78 -13.78 5.62 -7.05
C THR A 78 -13.47 6.27 -8.40
N PRO A 79 -12.90 7.49 -8.47
CA PRO A 79 -12.48 8.08 -9.75
C PRO A 79 -11.41 7.23 -10.46
N VAL A 80 -10.53 6.64 -9.66
CA VAL A 80 -9.45 5.77 -10.11
C VAL A 80 -9.95 4.34 -10.32
N SER A 81 -9.57 3.73 -11.42
CA SER A 81 -9.75 2.30 -11.70
C SER A 81 -8.56 1.51 -11.16
N ARG A 82 -8.81 0.31 -10.60
CA ARG A 82 -7.82 -0.46 -9.85
C ARG A 82 -7.84 -1.94 -10.16
N ILE A 83 -6.70 -2.57 -9.88
CA ILE A 83 -6.52 -4.02 -9.79
C ILE A 83 -5.52 -4.32 -8.67
N LEU A 84 -5.80 -5.37 -7.89
CA LEU A 84 -4.89 -5.85 -6.86
C LEU A 84 -4.10 -7.03 -7.43
N ILE A 85 -2.77 -6.96 -7.39
CA ILE A 85 -1.87 -8.05 -7.80
C ILE A 85 -0.97 -8.39 -6.61
N GLY A 86 -0.68 -9.67 -6.38
CA GLY A 86 0.14 -10.04 -5.21
C GLY A 86 0.24 -11.53 -4.98
N ASN A 87 0.58 -11.91 -3.76
CA ASN A 87 0.69 -13.31 -3.35
C ASN A 87 -0.65 -14.06 -3.55
N PRO A 88 -0.60 -15.33 -3.97
CA PRO A 88 -1.76 -16.23 -4.00
C PRO A 88 -2.50 -16.24 -2.66
N GLY A 89 -3.82 -16.10 -2.71
CA GLY A 89 -4.68 -16.17 -1.53
C GLY A 89 -4.65 -14.95 -0.62
N CYS A 90 -3.88 -13.91 -0.93
CA CYS A 90 -3.89 -12.66 -0.17
C CYS A 90 -5.04 -11.74 -0.58
N THR A 91 -5.45 -10.88 0.36
CA THR A 91 -6.47 -9.86 0.12
C THR A 91 -6.04 -8.54 0.74
N TYR A 92 -6.61 -7.43 0.24
CA TYR A 92 -6.37 -6.10 0.78
C TYR A 92 -7.70 -5.41 1.02
N LYS A 93 -7.93 -4.89 2.23
CA LYS A 93 -9.20 -4.28 2.63
C LYS A 93 -9.02 -2.79 2.81
N TYR A 94 -9.82 -2.00 2.10
CA TYR A 94 -9.83 -0.55 2.23
C TYR A 94 -11.25 -0.02 2.03
N LEU A 95 -11.65 1.02 2.76
CA LEU A 95 -12.99 1.64 2.66
C LEU A 95 -14.14 0.61 2.71
N ASN A 96 -13.99 -0.40 3.57
CA ASN A 96 -14.89 -1.54 3.75
C ASN A 96 -15.08 -2.46 2.52
N THR A 97 -14.19 -2.37 1.53
CA THR A 97 -14.14 -3.25 0.36
C THR A 97 -12.89 -4.12 0.43
N ARG A 98 -13.05 -5.45 0.41
CA ARG A 98 -11.95 -6.41 0.34
C ARG A 98 -11.64 -6.73 -1.12
N LEU A 99 -10.47 -6.30 -1.58
CA LEU A 99 -9.91 -6.66 -2.87
C LEU A 99 -9.20 -8.02 -2.80
N PHE A 100 -9.30 -8.79 -3.87
CA PHE A 100 -8.72 -10.13 -3.99
C PHE A 100 -7.58 -10.10 -5.02
N THR A 101 -6.44 -10.71 -4.71
CA THR A 101 -5.28 -10.66 -5.61
C THR A 101 -5.57 -11.39 -6.91
N VAL A 102 -5.24 -10.77 -8.04
CA VAL A 102 -4.82 -11.52 -9.22
C VAL A 102 -3.39 -11.96 -8.93
N PRO A 103 -3.14 -13.26 -8.72
CA PRO A 103 -1.88 -13.67 -8.14
C PRO A 103 -0.75 -13.52 -9.15
N TRP A 104 0.42 -13.08 -8.70
CA TRP A 104 1.64 -13.18 -9.51
C TRP A 104 2.22 -14.61 -9.48
N PRO A 105 3.06 -14.98 -10.46
CA PRO A 105 3.63 -16.33 -10.53
C PRO A 105 4.47 -16.64 -9.29
N THR A 106 4.01 -17.58 -8.46
CA THR A 106 4.68 -18.00 -7.21
C THR A 106 4.98 -19.48 -7.26
N GLU A 107 6.19 -19.88 -6.85
CA GLU A 107 6.57 -21.28 -6.78
C GLU A 107 5.58 -22.09 -5.92
N GLY A 108 5.23 -23.30 -6.39
CA GLY A 108 4.24 -24.16 -5.72
C GLY A 108 2.77 -23.85 -6.03
N TYR A 109 2.46 -22.78 -6.77
CA TYR A 109 1.10 -22.44 -7.17
C TYR A 109 0.90 -22.53 -8.69
N GLU A 110 -0.03 -23.36 -9.13
CA GLU A 110 -0.49 -23.37 -10.53
C GLU A 110 -1.60 -22.33 -10.71
N ILE A 111 -1.29 -21.25 -11.43
CA ILE A 111 -2.22 -20.14 -11.66
C ILE A 111 -2.65 -20.17 -13.12
N LYS A 112 -3.96 -20.23 -13.34
CA LYS A 112 -4.56 -20.12 -14.66
C LYS A 112 -5.01 -18.68 -14.93
N TYR A 113 -4.35 -18.06 -15.89
CA TYR A 113 -4.68 -16.72 -16.37
C TYR A 113 -5.58 -16.79 -17.61
N CYS A 114 -6.38 -15.75 -17.83
CA CYS A 114 -7.23 -15.66 -19.02
C CYS A 114 -6.45 -15.42 -20.32
N SER A 115 -5.21 -14.93 -20.20
CA SER A 115 -4.31 -14.64 -21.31
C SER A 115 -2.86 -14.78 -20.84
N PRO A 116 -1.94 -15.32 -21.66
CA PRO A 116 -0.51 -15.39 -21.33
C PRO A 116 0.08 -13.99 -21.11
N HIS A 117 -0.45 -12.96 -21.77
CA HIS A 117 -0.01 -11.58 -21.57
C HIS A 117 -0.34 -11.05 -20.17
N ILE A 118 -1.41 -11.52 -19.54
CA ILE A 118 -1.74 -11.16 -18.15
C ILE A 118 -0.76 -11.83 -17.18
N HIS A 119 -0.37 -13.08 -17.45
CA HIS A 119 0.70 -13.75 -16.72
C HIS A 119 2.00 -12.93 -16.77
N ASP A 120 2.41 -12.52 -17.98
CA ASP A 120 3.65 -11.76 -18.17
C ASP A 120 3.60 -10.39 -17.48
N ALA A 121 2.44 -9.72 -17.52
CA ALA A 121 2.22 -8.48 -16.78
C ALA A 121 2.35 -8.67 -15.26
N CYS A 122 1.75 -9.74 -14.71
CA CYS A 122 1.88 -10.04 -13.28
C CYS A 122 3.33 -10.40 -12.91
N LYS A 123 4.06 -11.10 -13.79
CA LYS A 123 5.48 -11.40 -13.63
C LYS A 123 6.35 -10.14 -13.63
N ALA A 124 6.08 -9.18 -14.52
CA ALA A 124 6.78 -7.90 -14.53
C ALA A 124 6.55 -7.10 -13.24
N LEU A 125 5.32 -7.10 -12.71
CA LEU A 125 4.99 -6.45 -11.44
C LEU A 125 5.63 -7.13 -10.23
N MET A 126 5.83 -8.46 -10.29
CA MET A 126 6.63 -9.17 -9.30
C MET A 126 8.11 -8.77 -9.35
N LYS A 127 8.71 -8.64 -10.54
CA LYS A 127 10.08 -8.12 -10.68
C LYS A 127 10.21 -6.69 -10.12
N LEU A 128 9.22 -5.85 -10.37
CA LEU A 128 9.16 -4.51 -9.77
C LEU A 128 9.06 -4.58 -8.24
N ASN A 129 8.29 -5.53 -7.71
CA ASN A 129 8.18 -5.75 -6.26
C ASN A 129 9.54 -6.08 -5.64
N ASP A 130 10.33 -6.95 -6.27
CA ASP A 130 11.67 -7.34 -5.80
C ASP A 130 12.66 -6.17 -5.83
N TYR A 131 12.61 -5.37 -6.91
CA TYR A 131 13.41 -4.15 -7.03
C TYR A 131 13.06 -3.14 -5.93
N LEU A 132 11.77 -2.81 -5.78
CA LEU A 132 11.31 -1.85 -4.78
C LEU A 132 11.56 -2.35 -3.34
N HIS A 133 11.48 -3.66 -3.11
CA HIS A 133 11.86 -4.26 -1.83
C HIS A 133 13.32 -3.94 -1.50
N THR A 134 14.22 -4.16 -2.45
CA THR A 134 15.66 -3.88 -2.29
C THR A 134 15.91 -2.39 -2.00
N GLU A 135 15.29 -1.50 -2.77
CA GLU A 135 15.38 -0.05 -2.57
C GLU A 135 14.83 0.38 -1.19
N ALA A 136 13.71 -0.21 -0.76
CA ALA A 136 13.11 0.10 0.53
C ALA A 136 14.01 -0.35 1.70
N VAL A 137 14.65 -1.51 1.59
CA VAL A 137 15.62 -1.99 2.59
C VAL A 137 16.80 -1.04 2.69
N GLN A 138 17.39 -0.63 1.56
CA GLN A 138 18.50 0.32 1.54
C GLN A 138 18.11 1.67 2.12
N ALA A 139 16.92 2.18 1.77
CA ALA A 139 16.43 3.46 2.27
C ALA A 139 16.24 3.45 3.80
N LEU A 140 15.66 2.38 4.35
CA LEU A 140 15.50 2.22 5.81
C LEU A 140 16.85 2.06 6.53
N GLN A 141 17.81 1.33 5.96
CA GLN A 141 19.16 1.23 6.51
C GLN A 141 19.88 2.59 6.55
N GLY A 142 19.71 3.40 5.50
CA GLY A 142 20.24 4.76 5.43
C GLY A 142 19.62 5.69 6.48
N GLN A 143 18.31 5.56 6.75
CA GLN A 143 17.63 6.31 7.81
C GLN A 143 18.14 5.93 9.20
N ASN A 144 18.17 4.63 9.54
CA ASN A 144 18.64 4.16 10.85
C ASN A 144 20.08 4.62 11.15
N SER A 145 20.94 4.62 10.12
CA SER A 145 22.34 5.07 10.23
C SER A 145 22.44 6.58 10.51
N SER A 146 21.52 7.38 9.96
CA SER A 146 21.49 8.83 10.15
C SER A 146 20.93 9.20 11.54
N GLU A 147 19.84 8.54 11.97
CA GLU A 147 19.26 8.72 13.31
C GLU A 147 20.25 8.34 14.43
N THR A 148 21.02 7.26 14.24
CA THR A 148 22.02 6.80 15.21
C THR A 148 23.20 7.79 15.33
N LYS A 149 23.58 8.47 14.23
CA LYS A 149 24.64 9.48 14.24
C LYS A 149 24.19 10.77 14.93
N GLU A 150 22.99 11.27 14.61
CA GLU A 150 22.43 12.45 15.29
C GLU A 150 22.26 12.23 16.80
N THR A 151 21.83 11.02 17.21
CA THR A 151 21.67 10.70 18.64
C THR A 151 23.02 10.64 19.38
N LYS A 152 24.10 10.20 18.72
CA LYS A 152 25.45 10.21 19.31
C LYS A 152 26.04 11.61 19.41
N ASP A 153 25.80 12.46 18.41
CA ASP A 153 26.29 13.85 18.43
C ASP A 153 25.52 14.72 19.46
N THR A 154 24.29 14.35 19.83
CA THR A 154 23.50 15.06 20.85
C THR A 154 23.88 14.68 22.29
N VAL A 155 24.56 13.55 22.51
CA VAL A 155 24.88 13.02 23.87
C VAL A 155 26.27 13.47 24.38
N VAL A 156 27.03 14.26 23.63
CA VAL A 156 28.42 14.64 24.00
C VAL A 156 28.54 16.03 24.69
N ILE A 157 27.44 16.65 25.13
CA ILE A 157 27.51 17.88 25.93
C ILE A 157 26.80 17.68 27.28
N ASP A 158 27.38 16.85 28.16
CA ASP A 158 27.48 17.17 29.58
C ASP A 158 28.39 16.18 30.33
N ARG A 159 29.63 16.59 30.62
CA ARG A 159 30.32 16.36 31.90
C ARG A 159 31.78 16.82 31.84
N GLU A 160 32.02 17.97 32.44
CA GLU A 160 33.34 18.35 32.91
C GLU A 160 33.72 17.61 34.21
N GLN A 161 35.00 17.19 34.24
CA GLN A 161 35.93 17.07 35.37
C GLN A 161 35.72 16.03 36.48
N SER A 162 36.63 15.04 36.52
CA SER A 162 37.65 14.96 37.59
C SER A 162 38.78 13.98 37.26
N VAL A 163 39.96 14.40 37.72
CA VAL A 163 41.33 13.83 37.65
C VAL A 163 41.45 12.47 38.36
N ASP A 164 42.12 11.46 37.79
CA ASP A 164 43.50 11.07 38.17
C ASP A 164 44.09 9.85 37.39
N THR A 165 45.42 9.89 37.29
CA THR A 165 46.49 9.03 36.75
C THR A 165 46.38 7.49 36.64
N SER A 166 46.79 6.91 35.49
CA SER A 166 48.10 6.20 35.31
C SER A 166 48.18 5.20 34.12
N ILE A 167 49.08 5.48 33.18
CA ILE A 167 50.17 4.61 32.62
C ILE A 167 49.84 3.15 32.18
N LYS A 168 49.74 2.91 30.86
CA LYS A 168 50.75 2.26 29.95
C LYS A 168 50.16 1.37 28.82
N GLU A 169 50.58 1.73 27.61
CA GLU A 169 51.02 0.88 26.48
C GLU A 169 50.19 -0.35 26.10
N LYS A 170 49.60 -0.30 24.89
CA LYS A 170 50.11 -1.06 23.73
C LYS A 170 49.43 -0.65 22.43
N GLU A 171 50.25 -0.14 21.51
CA GLU A 171 49.96 -0.08 20.09
C GLU A 171 49.70 -1.49 19.54
N ALA A 172 48.59 -1.67 18.84
CA ALA A 172 48.44 -2.70 17.83
C ALA A 172 47.39 -2.28 16.79
N VAL A 173 47.91 -1.71 15.70
CA VAL A 173 47.53 -1.98 14.30
C VAL A 173 46.04 -1.91 13.96
N LEU A 174 45.70 -0.79 13.33
CA LEU A 174 44.66 -0.58 12.32
C LEU A 174 44.34 -1.86 11.52
N LYS A 175 43.16 -2.44 11.76
CA LYS A 175 42.47 -3.27 10.76
C LYS A 175 41.08 -2.72 10.52
N ASP A 176 41.00 -2.07 9.38
CA ASP A 176 39.82 -1.74 8.62
C ASP A 176 38.91 -2.97 8.46
N GLN A 177 37.80 -2.99 9.19
CA GLN A 177 36.66 -3.87 8.95
C GLN A 177 35.37 -3.09 9.20
N SER A 178 35.05 -2.20 8.24
CA SER A 178 33.69 -1.70 8.04
C SER A 178 32.82 -2.83 7.43
N SER A 179 32.55 -3.89 8.20
CA SER A 179 31.42 -4.77 7.92
C SER A 179 30.26 -4.31 8.79
N CYS A 180 29.27 -3.68 8.16
CA CYS A 180 28.01 -3.32 8.77
C CYS A 180 27.23 -4.61 9.10
N TYR A 181 27.58 -5.25 10.22
CA TYR A 181 26.82 -6.38 10.75
C TYR A 181 25.50 -5.82 11.30
N VAL A 182 24.46 -5.88 10.48
CA VAL A 182 23.08 -5.69 10.93
C VAL A 182 22.77 -6.84 11.89
N SER A 183 22.33 -6.53 13.10
CA SER A 183 21.92 -7.57 14.06
C SER A 183 20.78 -8.43 13.47
N GLU A 184 20.70 -9.70 13.84
CA GLU A 184 19.68 -10.62 13.31
C GLU A 184 18.24 -10.12 13.59
N ASP A 185 18.06 -9.41 14.71
CA ASP A 185 16.82 -8.73 15.10
C ASP A 185 16.49 -7.54 14.18
N ASP A 186 17.49 -6.73 13.82
CA ASP A 186 17.31 -5.58 12.92
C ASP A 186 17.01 -6.04 11.49
N TYR A 187 17.65 -7.12 11.03
CA TYR A 187 17.38 -7.72 9.72
C TYR A 187 15.94 -8.23 9.63
N THR A 188 15.48 -8.95 10.66
CA THR A 188 14.11 -9.47 10.74
C THR A 188 13.09 -8.33 10.76
N ARG A 189 13.37 -7.25 11.50
CA ARG A 189 12.50 -6.07 11.55
C ARG A 189 12.43 -5.32 10.22
N LEU A 190 13.56 -5.16 9.52
CA LEU A 190 13.61 -4.55 8.19
C LEU A 190 12.80 -5.38 7.19
N LYS A 191 13.03 -6.69 7.17
CA LYS A 191 12.31 -7.62 6.28
C LYS A 191 10.79 -7.53 6.49
N ASN A 192 10.33 -7.57 7.74
CA ASN A 192 8.90 -7.45 8.05
C ASN A 192 8.26 -6.13 7.57
N ARG A 193 9.04 -5.06 7.43
CA ARG A 193 8.56 -3.74 7.00
C ARG A 193 8.61 -3.53 5.49
N THR A 194 9.39 -4.33 4.77
CA THR A 194 9.60 -4.17 3.32
C THR A 194 9.18 -5.37 2.49
N SER A 195 8.81 -6.51 3.10
CA SER A 195 8.30 -7.69 2.40
C SER A 195 6.91 -7.45 1.82
N PHE A 196 6.86 -6.67 0.73
CA PHE A 196 5.64 -6.36 0.01
C PHE A 196 4.99 -7.65 -0.49
N ASN A 197 3.76 -7.91 -0.04
CA ASN A 197 3.00 -9.11 -0.35
C ASN A 197 1.94 -8.85 -1.44
N LEU A 198 1.75 -7.59 -1.82
CA LEU A 198 0.87 -7.17 -2.91
C LEU A 198 1.20 -5.76 -3.40
N THR A 199 0.64 -5.42 -4.56
CA THR A 199 0.54 -4.08 -5.10
C THR A 199 -0.89 -3.76 -5.52
N LEU A 200 -1.35 -2.56 -5.16
CA LEU A 200 -2.59 -1.99 -5.67
C LEU A 200 -2.25 -1.07 -6.84
N LEU A 201 -2.63 -1.50 -8.04
CA LEU A 201 -2.44 -0.73 -9.25
C LEU A 201 -3.58 0.25 -9.42
N ASN A 202 -3.25 1.43 -9.92
CA ASN A 202 -4.18 2.53 -10.13
C ASN A 202 -4.05 3.00 -11.58
N TYR A 203 -5.18 3.32 -12.21
CA TYR A 203 -5.25 3.96 -13.52
C TYR A 203 -6.33 5.05 -13.51
N MET A 204 -6.02 6.21 -14.09
CA MET A 204 -7.02 7.25 -14.33
C MET A 204 -6.67 8.02 -15.60
N ASP A 205 -7.69 8.31 -16.41
CA ASP A 205 -7.64 9.26 -17.50
C ASP A 205 -8.36 10.55 -17.07
N PRO A 206 -7.65 11.65 -16.79
CA PRO A 206 -8.28 12.90 -16.38
C PRO A 206 -9.33 13.40 -17.38
N LEU A 207 -9.13 13.18 -18.69
CA LEU A 207 -10.05 13.63 -19.75
C LEU A 207 -11.36 12.85 -19.74
N GLN A 208 -11.37 11.62 -19.22
CA GLN A 208 -12.58 10.80 -19.09
C GLN A 208 -13.29 10.99 -17.74
N MET A 209 -12.73 11.81 -16.85
CA MET A 209 -13.31 12.05 -15.52
C MET A 209 -14.13 13.34 -15.51
N LEU A 210 -15.46 13.19 -15.37
CA LEU A 210 -16.41 14.32 -15.37
C LEU A 210 -16.23 15.28 -14.18
N TYR A 211 -15.73 14.79 -13.05
CA TYR A 211 -15.56 15.59 -11.85
C TYR A 211 -14.42 15.05 -10.99
N LEU A 212 -13.44 15.90 -10.74
CA LEU A 212 -12.43 15.71 -9.71
C LEU A 212 -12.67 16.72 -8.59
N LYS A 213 -12.36 16.28 -7.37
CA LYS A 213 -12.54 17.14 -6.20
C LYS A 213 -11.32 18.04 -6.04
N GLN A 214 -11.55 19.33 -5.84
CA GLN A 214 -10.50 20.28 -5.48
C GLN A 214 -9.91 19.98 -4.09
N GLU A 215 -8.59 20.10 -3.99
CA GLU A 215 -7.84 19.97 -2.74
C GLU A 215 -8.28 21.08 -1.76
N PRO A 216 -8.73 20.73 -0.54
CA PRO A 216 -9.50 21.66 0.29
C PRO A 216 -8.69 22.57 1.22
N TYR A 217 -7.39 22.36 1.42
CA TYR A 217 -6.62 23.07 2.45
C TYR A 217 -5.57 24.02 1.89
N PHE A 218 -4.83 23.58 0.88
CA PHE A 218 -3.64 24.24 0.36
C PHE A 218 -3.88 24.88 -1.01
N GLY A 219 -4.97 24.49 -1.69
CA GLY A 219 -5.24 24.93 -3.05
C GLY A 219 -4.35 24.22 -4.08
N MET A 220 -4.00 22.95 -3.84
CA MET A 220 -3.17 22.14 -4.75
C MET A 220 -3.91 21.69 -6.04
N GLY A 221 -5.16 22.07 -6.24
CA GLY A 221 -5.95 21.75 -7.44
C GLY A 221 -6.65 20.39 -7.37
N ASP A 222 -6.91 19.77 -8.52
CA ASP A 222 -7.72 18.55 -8.60
C ASP A 222 -7.04 17.31 -7.99
N MET A 223 -7.80 16.56 -7.19
CA MET A 223 -7.36 15.31 -6.58
C MET A 223 -7.96 14.10 -7.30
N ALA A 224 -7.09 13.23 -7.82
CA ALA A 224 -7.46 11.88 -8.24
C ALA A 224 -7.81 10.99 -7.03
N VAL A 225 -7.07 11.17 -5.93
CA VAL A 225 -7.31 10.51 -4.64
C VAL A 225 -7.21 11.56 -3.54
N SER A 226 -8.27 11.68 -2.74
CA SER A 226 -8.32 12.64 -1.63
C SER A 226 -7.33 12.30 -0.51
N TRP A 227 -7.08 13.27 0.39
CA TRP A 227 -6.31 13.06 1.62
C TRP A 227 -6.77 11.84 2.42
N HIS A 228 -5.85 10.90 2.64
CA HIS A 228 -6.07 9.66 3.37
C HIS A 228 -4.78 9.14 4.03
N HIS A 229 -4.96 8.14 4.88
CA HIS A 229 -3.93 7.19 5.28
C HIS A 229 -4.21 5.88 4.55
N ASP A 230 -3.18 5.15 4.17
CA ASP A 230 -3.35 3.77 3.71
C ASP A 230 -3.83 2.89 4.86
N GLU A 231 -4.89 2.11 4.61
CA GLU A 231 -5.51 1.20 5.57
C GLU A 231 -4.90 -0.21 5.49
N ASN A 232 -5.15 -1.06 6.48
CA ASN A 232 -4.79 -2.49 6.46
C ASN A 232 -3.32 -2.77 6.09
N LEU A 233 -2.40 -1.98 6.66
CA LEU A 233 -0.96 -2.16 6.55
C LEU A 233 -0.38 -2.66 7.87
N ILE A 234 0.68 -3.47 7.79
CA ILE A 234 1.49 -3.78 8.97
C ILE A 234 2.03 -2.48 9.57
N ALA A 235 1.98 -2.36 10.89
CA ALA A 235 2.42 -1.13 11.57
C ALA A 235 3.87 -0.77 11.21
N ARG A 236 4.08 0.48 10.79
CA ARG A 236 5.38 1.02 10.37
C ARG A 236 5.99 0.31 9.15
N SER A 237 5.20 -0.40 8.35
CA SER A 237 5.65 -0.95 7.07
C SER A 237 5.81 0.13 6.02
N THR A 238 6.77 -0.05 5.12
CA THR A 238 6.97 0.83 3.98
C THR A 238 5.84 0.67 2.96
N VAL A 239 5.55 1.76 2.25
CA VAL A 239 4.80 1.75 0.99
C VAL A 239 5.72 2.28 -0.10
N ALA A 240 5.86 1.53 -1.19
CA ALA A 240 6.68 1.92 -2.35
C ALA A 240 5.78 2.11 -3.57
N VAL A 241 5.99 3.20 -4.31
CA VAL A 241 5.11 3.57 -5.42
C VAL A 241 5.91 3.86 -6.66
N TYR A 242 5.65 3.10 -7.72
CA TYR A 242 6.10 3.40 -9.07
C TYR A 242 5.03 4.20 -9.80
N SER A 243 5.41 5.34 -10.40
CA SER A 243 4.51 6.24 -11.11
C SER A 243 4.78 6.20 -12.62
N TYR A 244 3.73 6.07 -13.42
CA TYR A 244 3.81 6.14 -14.87
C TYR A 244 2.76 7.09 -15.43
N SER A 245 3.17 8.33 -15.70
CA SER A 245 2.38 9.27 -16.50
C SER A 245 2.57 8.90 -17.97
N CYS A 246 1.48 8.64 -18.70
CA CYS A 246 1.55 8.36 -20.13
C CYS A 246 2.02 9.62 -20.87
N GLU A 247 2.88 9.44 -21.88
CA GLU A 247 3.24 10.54 -22.77
C GLU A 247 1.98 11.09 -23.43
N GLY A 248 1.75 12.40 -23.26
CA GLY A 248 0.80 13.13 -24.10
C GLY A 248 1.44 13.33 -25.48
N SER A 249 0.64 13.35 -26.54
CA SER A 249 1.10 13.94 -27.81
C SER A 249 1.70 15.30 -27.48
N THR A 250 2.97 15.50 -27.80
CA THR A 250 3.74 16.74 -27.61
C THR A 250 2.88 17.94 -28.00
N THR A 251 2.18 18.51 -27.03
CA THR A 251 1.52 19.80 -27.18
C THR A 251 2.49 20.71 -26.49
N GLU A 252 3.32 21.32 -27.33
CA GLU A 252 4.20 22.46 -27.13
C GLU A 252 4.67 22.67 -25.68
N GLU A 253 5.98 22.55 -25.48
CA GLU A 253 6.70 23.13 -24.35
C GLU A 253 6.17 24.55 -24.08
N ASN A 254 5.14 24.65 -23.25
CA ASN A 254 4.59 25.92 -22.87
C ASN A 254 5.66 26.52 -21.98
N ASN A 255 6.33 27.51 -22.56
CA ASN A 255 7.25 28.48 -21.95
C ASN A 255 7.19 28.44 -20.43
N GLU A 256 8.36 28.35 -19.79
CA GLU A 256 8.61 28.60 -18.36
C GLU A 256 7.94 29.91 -17.90
N GLN A 257 6.62 29.90 -17.75
CA GLN A 257 5.91 30.87 -16.97
C GLN A 257 6.22 30.47 -15.54
N ASN A 258 6.73 31.42 -14.78
CA ASN A 258 6.88 31.33 -13.33
C ASN A 258 5.48 31.10 -12.71
N LEU A 259 4.95 29.88 -12.83
CA LEU A 259 3.70 29.45 -12.24
C LEU A 259 3.94 29.42 -10.74
N LYS A 260 3.18 30.23 -10.01
CA LYS A 260 3.17 30.15 -8.55
C LYS A 260 2.48 28.85 -8.14
N GLY A 261 3.23 27.95 -7.49
CA GLY A 261 2.73 26.67 -7.01
C GLY A 261 3.05 25.50 -7.95
N ARG A 262 2.23 24.44 -7.87
CA ARG A 262 2.45 23.19 -8.63
C ARG A 262 1.95 23.30 -10.07
N ASP A 263 2.64 22.63 -10.99
CA ASP A 263 2.22 22.55 -12.39
C ASP A 263 0.90 21.75 -12.50
N PRO A 264 -0.21 22.33 -13.01
CA PRO A 264 -1.48 21.63 -13.17
C PRO A 264 -1.41 20.49 -14.20
N ALA A 265 -0.49 20.54 -15.16
CA ALA A 265 -0.32 19.51 -16.19
C ALA A 265 0.36 18.25 -15.66
N VAL A 266 1.19 18.39 -14.63
CA VAL A 266 1.99 17.30 -14.06
C VAL A 266 1.27 16.65 -12.89
N TRP A 267 1.37 15.33 -12.82
CA TRP A 267 0.88 14.55 -11.68
C TRP A 267 1.76 14.78 -10.46
N HIS A 268 1.15 14.86 -9.27
CA HIS A 268 1.91 15.01 -8.04
C HIS A 268 1.39 14.07 -6.94
N VAL A 269 2.27 13.70 -6.00
CA VAL A 269 1.84 13.22 -4.69
C VAL A 269 1.88 14.39 -3.71
N GLY A 270 0.76 14.63 -3.04
CA GLY A 270 0.63 15.64 -2.00
C GLY A 270 0.84 15.00 -0.63
N LEU A 271 1.56 15.66 0.28
CA LEU A 271 1.72 15.23 1.67
C LEU A 271 1.38 16.38 2.62
N LYS A 272 0.78 16.03 3.77
CA LYS A 272 0.60 16.94 4.91
C LYS A 272 0.79 16.20 6.22
N VAL A 273 1.27 16.89 7.25
CA VAL A 273 1.22 16.39 8.62
C VAL A 273 -0.25 16.19 9.02
N ALA A 274 -0.59 15.03 9.60
CA ALA A 274 -1.97 14.72 9.95
C ALA A 274 -2.46 15.68 11.05
N TRP A 275 -3.66 16.22 10.85
CA TRP A 275 -4.32 17.16 11.78
C TRP A 275 -3.62 18.50 12.03
N ASP A 276 -2.51 18.76 11.33
CA ASP A 276 -1.78 20.02 11.40
C ASP A 276 -2.35 21.07 10.42
N ILE A 277 -2.34 22.32 10.87
CA ILE A 277 -2.70 23.55 10.13
C ILE A 277 -1.56 24.56 10.02
N GLU A 278 -0.39 24.29 10.59
CA GLU A 278 0.74 25.23 10.58
C GLU A 278 1.78 24.82 9.54
N THR A 279 2.12 23.53 9.49
CA THR A 279 3.16 23.04 8.58
C THR A 279 2.69 23.13 7.12
N PRO A 280 3.47 23.79 6.23
CA PRO A 280 3.14 23.80 4.81
C PRO A 280 3.07 22.39 4.23
N GLY A 281 2.13 22.16 3.30
CA GLY A 281 2.04 20.90 2.58
C GLY A 281 3.20 20.72 1.59
N LEU A 282 3.45 19.49 1.13
CA LEU A 282 4.34 19.22 0.00
C LEU A 282 3.52 18.79 -1.21
N ALA A 283 3.90 19.24 -2.40
CA ALA A 283 3.45 18.70 -3.67
C ALA A 283 4.67 18.28 -4.49
N MET A 284 4.93 16.96 -4.53
CA MET A 284 6.08 16.38 -5.23
C MET A 284 5.67 15.98 -6.66
N PRO A 285 6.32 16.51 -7.72
CA PRO A 285 6.02 16.15 -9.09
C PRO A 285 6.38 14.68 -9.37
N LEU A 286 5.58 14.04 -10.22
CA LEU A 286 5.71 12.63 -10.60
C LEU A 286 5.73 12.53 -12.12
N HIS A 287 6.93 12.42 -12.66
CA HIS A 287 7.16 12.15 -14.08
C HIS A 287 7.09 10.65 -14.37
N GLN A 288 7.24 10.30 -15.64
CA GLN A 288 7.26 8.91 -16.09
C GLN A 288 8.43 8.16 -15.45
N GLY A 289 8.11 7.09 -14.72
CA GLY A 289 9.09 6.21 -14.09
C GLY A 289 9.51 6.62 -12.69
N ASP A 290 9.13 7.80 -12.20
CA ASP A 290 9.50 8.24 -10.85
C ASP A 290 8.92 7.31 -9.78
N CYS A 291 9.71 7.07 -8.73
CA CYS A 291 9.33 6.31 -7.56
C CYS A 291 9.35 7.15 -6.28
N TYR A 292 8.46 6.85 -5.36
CA TYR A 292 8.53 7.38 -4.01
C TYR A 292 8.21 6.32 -2.96
N PHE A 293 8.74 6.52 -1.77
CA PHE A 293 8.64 5.60 -0.64
C PHE A 293 8.15 6.35 0.58
N MET A 294 7.12 5.81 1.23
CA MET A 294 6.66 6.26 2.54
C MET A 294 7.24 5.30 3.57
N LEU A 295 8.27 5.73 4.29
CA LEU A 295 9.00 4.90 5.22
C LEU A 295 8.41 4.93 6.63
N ASP A 296 8.59 3.83 7.35
CA ASP A 296 8.31 3.72 8.79
C ASP A 296 6.91 4.25 9.16
N ASP A 297 6.80 5.20 10.08
CA ASP A 297 5.50 5.73 10.55
C ASP A 297 4.95 6.88 9.69
N LEU A 298 5.52 7.17 8.50
CA LEU A 298 5.06 8.30 7.68
C LEU A 298 3.57 8.18 7.35
N ASN A 299 3.09 6.99 6.97
CA ASN A 299 1.67 6.76 6.71
C ASN A 299 0.78 6.91 7.96
N MET A 300 1.34 6.83 9.17
CA MET A 300 0.59 7.03 10.41
C MET A 300 0.56 8.50 10.83
N THR A 301 1.66 9.22 10.63
CA THR A 301 1.86 10.61 11.08
C THR A 301 1.42 11.63 10.03
N HIS A 302 1.40 11.25 8.76
CA HIS A 302 1.06 12.11 7.62
C HIS A 302 -0.11 11.55 6.83
N GLN A 303 -0.83 12.45 6.18
CA GLN A 303 -1.80 12.12 5.15
C GLN A 303 -1.19 12.39 3.79
N HIS A 304 -1.59 11.61 2.80
CA HIS A 304 -1.21 11.84 1.42
C HIS A 304 -2.43 11.91 0.49
N CYS A 305 -2.27 12.58 -0.63
CA CYS A 305 -3.26 12.66 -1.70
C CYS A 305 -2.55 12.51 -3.05
N VAL A 306 -3.33 12.24 -4.10
CA VAL A 306 -2.83 12.20 -5.47
C VAL A 306 -3.46 13.35 -6.24
N LEU A 307 -2.62 14.29 -6.67
CA LEU A 307 -3.01 15.46 -7.45
C LEU A 307 -2.95 15.08 -8.93
N ALA A 308 -4.05 15.32 -9.64
CA ALA A 308 -4.19 14.98 -11.04
C ALA A 308 -3.39 15.96 -11.92
N GLY A 309 -2.66 15.39 -12.89
CA GLY A 309 -2.17 16.09 -14.07
C GLY A 309 -3.20 16.02 -15.21
N PHE A 310 -2.78 16.34 -16.43
CA PHE A 310 -3.66 16.32 -17.60
C PHE A 310 -3.63 15.00 -18.38
N VAL A 311 -2.50 14.30 -18.36
CA VAL A 311 -2.32 13.05 -19.11
C VAL A 311 -2.84 11.84 -18.31
N PRO A 312 -3.22 10.74 -18.97
CA PRO A 312 -3.50 9.48 -18.28
C PRO A 312 -2.31 9.02 -17.45
N ARG A 313 -2.56 8.38 -16.31
CA ARG A 313 -1.51 7.89 -15.43
C ARG A 313 -1.85 6.54 -14.83
N PHE A 314 -0.82 5.70 -14.76
CA PHE A 314 -0.77 4.49 -13.96
C PHE A 314 0.10 4.68 -12.71
N SER A 315 -0.16 3.89 -11.67
CA SER A 315 0.83 3.65 -10.61
C SER A 315 0.69 2.25 -10.03
N SER A 316 1.81 1.72 -9.52
CA SER A 316 1.86 0.48 -8.75
C SER A 316 2.22 0.83 -7.31
N THR A 317 1.29 0.63 -6.36
CA THR A 317 1.51 0.93 -4.93
C THR A 317 1.74 -0.36 -4.15
N HIS A 318 3.00 -0.71 -3.91
CA HIS A 318 3.45 -1.93 -3.23
C HIS A 318 3.33 -1.76 -1.71
N ARG A 319 2.77 -2.77 -1.05
CA ARG A 319 2.35 -2.70 0.35
C ARG A 319 2.70 -3.99 1.08
N VAL A 320 2.96 -3.85 2.38
CA VAL A 320 2.91 -4.97 3.33
C VAL A 320 1.52 -4.96 3.97
N ALA A 321 0.56 -5.60 3.31
CA ALA A 321 -0.80 -5.70 3.83
C ALA A 321 -0.82 -6.57 5.09
N ASP A 322 -1.61 -6.17 6.08
CA ASP A 322 -1.88 -7.01 7.25
C ASP A 322 -2.82 -8.16 6.85
N CYS A 323 -2.18 -9.27 6.49
CA CYS A 323 -2.86 -10.48 6.06
C CYS A 323 -3.12 -11.45 7.22
N SER A 324 -2.95 -11.06 8.49
CA SER A 324 -3.14 -11.95 9.65
C SER A 324 -4.52 -12.64 9.67
N ARG A 325 -5.55 -11.95 9.19
CA ARG A 325 -6.92 -12.46 9.00
C ARG A 325 -7.40 -12.33 7.54
N GLY A 326 -6.47 -12.08 6.63
CA GLY A 326 -6.74 -11.67 5.25
C GLY A 326 -6.30 -12.68 4.20
N THR A 327 -5.92 -13.90 4.57
CA THR A 327 -5.50 -14.96 3.64
C THR A 327 -6.54 -16.06 3.49
N LEU A 328 -6.54 -16.71 2.33
CA LEU A 328 -7.37 -17.87 2.05
C LEU A 328 -7.10 -18.99 3.07
N ASP A 329 -5.83 -19.25 3.38
CA ASP A 329 -5.44 -20.31 4.33
C ASP A 329 -5.99 -20.03 5.74
N TYR A 330 -5.96 -18.76 6.18
CA TYR A 330 -6.55 -18.36 7.45
C TYR A 330 -8.05 -18.71 7.49
N ILE A 331 -8.82 -18.27 6.50
CA ILE A 331 -10.28 -18.47 6.54
C ILE A 331 -10.66 -19.94 6.34
N LEU A 332 -9.91 -20.69 5.52
CA LEU A 332 -10.12 -22.12 5.37
C LEU A 332 -9.85 -22.85 6.70
N GLY A 333 -8.75 -22.52 7.38
CA GLY A 333 -8.44 -23.08 8.70
C GLY A 333 -9.50 -22.74 9.75
N ARG A 334 -10.01 -21.51 9.76
CA ARG A 334 -11.14 -21.10 10.61
C ARG A 334 -12.38 -21.94 10.34
N CYS A 335 -12.74 -22.10 9.07
CA CYS A 335 -13.90 -22.89 8.68
C CYS A 335 -13.75 -24.38 9.05
N GLU A 336 -12.58 -24.96 8.78
CA GLU A 336 -12.29 -26.35 9.13
C GLU A 336 -12.38 -26.57 10.64
N LEU A 337 -11.89 -25.63 11.46
CA LEU A 337 -12.03 -25.67 12.91
C LEU A 337 -13.49 -25.59 13.36
N ALA A 338 -14.29 -24.69 12.80
CA ALA A 338 -15.72 -24.58 13.15
C ALA A 338 -16.49 -25.86 12.80
N LEU A 339 -16.21 -26.46 11.62
CA LEU A 339 -16.85 -27.69 11.18
C LEU A 339 -16.46 -28.93 12.01
N GLN A 340 -15.44 -28.87 12.85
CA GLN A 340 -15.14 -29.95 13.79
C GLN A 340 -16.28 -30.20 14.77
N ASN A 341 -17.13 -29.21 15.04
CA ASN A 341 -18.29 -29.37 15.91
C ASN A 341 -19.48 -30.06 15.21
N LEU A 342 -19.43 -30.28 13.89
CA LEU A 342 -20.46 -31.01 13.16
C LEU A 342 -20.16 -32.52 13.17
N GLN A 343 -21.19 -33.33 13.41
CA GLN A 343 -21.12 -34.78 13.29
C GLN A 343 -22.35 -35.34 12.58
N THR A 344 -22.17 -36.51 11.96
CA THR A 344 -23.28 -37.30 11.41
C THR A 344 -23.59 -38.42 12.39
N ASP A 345 -24.83 -38.49 12.87
CA ASP A 345 -25.28 -39.59 13.69
C ASP A 345 -25.28 -40.89 12.87
N SER A 346 -24.50 -41.87 13.34
CA SER A 346 -24.33 -43.17 12.69
C SER A 346 -25.62 -43.97 12.54
N ASN A 347 -26.65 -43.69 13.36
CA ASN A 347 -27.90 -44.44 13.34
C ASN A 347 -28.97 -43.83 12.42
N SER A 348 -28.99 -42.51 12.27
CA SER A 348 -30.04 -41.78 11.53
C SER A 348 -29.55 -41.08 10.27
N MET A 349 -28.23 -41.02 10.06
CA MET A 349 -27.57 -40.12 9.10
C MET A 349 -27.92 -38.63 9.28
N ALA A 350 -28.57 -38.26 10.39
CA ALA A 350 -28.90 -36.88 10.70
C ALA A 350 -27.64 -36.13 11.17
N LEU A 351 -27.58 -34.84 10.85
CA LEU A 351 -26.52 -33.96 11.33
C LEU A 351 -26.84 -33.51 12.76
N SER A 352 -25.84 -33.51 13.62
CA SER A 352 -25.92 -33.00 15.00
C SER A 352 -24.63 -32.28 15.40
N LEU A 353 -24.69 -31.53 16.50
CA LEU A 353 -23.54 -30.84 17.08
C LEU A 353 -22.86 -31.72 18.13
N LYS A 354 -21.51 -31.75 18.14
CA LYS A 354 -20.71 -32.49 19.12
C LYS A 354 -20.75 -31.85 20.51
N SER A 355 -20.75 -30.52 20.56
CA SER A 355 -20.79 -29.72 21.78
C SER A 355 -21.74 -28.53 21.63
N LEU A 356 -22.51 -28.29 22.68
CA LEU A 356 -23.36 -27.10 22.87
C LEU A 356 -22.76 -26.13 23.89
N GLU A 357 -21.47 -26.28 24.22
CA GLU A 357 -20.78 -25.33 25.09
C GLU A 357 -20.79 -23.94 24.45
N ALA A 358 -21.17 -22.92 25.24
CA ALA A 358 -21.36 -21.56 24.74
C ALA A 358 -20.14 -21.00 23.99
N ALA A 359 -18.92 -21.35 24.41
CA ALA A 359 -17.69 -20.93 23.73
C ALA A 359 -17.56 -21.55 22.33
N VAL A 360 -17.91 -22.83 22.18
CA VAL A 360 -17.84 -23.55 20.89
C VAL A 360 -18.90 -23.03 19.94
N VAL A 361 -20.14 -22.89 20.40
CA VAL A 361 -21.24 -22.34 19.58
C VAL A 361 -20.91 -20.92 19.13
N LYS A 362 -20.45 -20.05 20.05
CA LYS A 362 -20.02 -18.69 19.73
C LYS A 362 -18.92 -18.67 18.66
N GLN A 363 -17.93 -19.55 18.76
CA GLN A 363 -16.85 -19.64 17.77
C GLN A 363 -17.35 -20.04 16.38
N VAL A 364 -18.31 -20.96 16.30
CA VAL A 364 -18.95 -21.36 15.03
C VAL A 364 -19.69 -20.17 14.42
N GLU A 365 -20.55 -19.50 15.19
CA GLU A 365 -21.32 -18.34 14.73
C GLU A 365 -20.42 -17.17 14.28
N GLU A 366 -19.34 -16.89 15.01
CA GLU A 366 -18.37 -15.85 14.62
C GLU A 366 -17.67 -16.21 13.30
N THR A 367 -17.32 -17.48 13.11
CA THR A 367 -16.68 -17.96 11.88
C THR A 367 -17.65 -17.96 10.71
N HIS A 368 -18.90 -18.35 10.94
CA HIS A 368 -19.99 -18.33 9.97
C HIS A 368 -20.24 -16.91 9.44
N ASN A 369 -20.32 -15.93 10.35
CA ASN A 369 -20.41 -14.52 9.98
C ASN A 369 -19.16 -14.03 9.24
N GLU A 370 -17.96 -14.42 9.69
CA GLU A 370 -16.71 -14.01 9.04
C GLU A 370 -16.63 -14.51 7.60
N VAL A 371 -16.89 -15.80 7.33
CA VAL A 371 -16.87 -16.33 5.95
C VAL A 371 -17.97 -15.70 5.08
N GLU A 372 -19.14 -15.40 5.65
CA GLU A 372 -20.21 -14.75 4.91
C GLU A 372 -19.86 -13.31 4.52
N PHE A 373 -19.56 -12.48 5.51
CA PHE A 373 -19.49 -11.03 5.32
C PHE A 373 -18.11 -10.53 4.91
N GLU A 374 -17.03 -11.18 5.37
CA GLU A 374 -15.67 -10.75 5.03
C GLU A 374 -15.15 -11.41 3.76
N TRP A 375 -15.74 -12.52 3.30
CA TRP A 375 -15.26 -13.27 2.14
C TRP A 375 -16.30 -13.39 1.03
N LEU A 376 -17.39 -14.15 1.24
CA LEU A 376 -18.35 -14.48 0.18
C LEU A 376 -19.05 -13.23 -0.35
N ARG A 377 -19.66 -12.43 0.52
CA ARG A 377 -20.36 -11.21 0.12
C ARG A 377 -19.42 -10.18 -0.48
N GLN A 378 -18.21 -10.03 0.07
CA GLN A 378 -17.20 -9.15 -0.50
C GLN A 378 -16.82 -9.56 -1.91
N PHE A 379 -16.51 -10.83 -2.14
CA PHE A 379 -16.12 -11.34 -3.45
C PHE A 379 -17.24 -11.18 -4.48
N TRP A 380 -18.45 -11.63 -4.16
CA TRP A 380 -19.57 -11.62 -5.10
C TRP A 380 -20.14 -10.21 -5.35
N PHE A 381 -20.03 -9.29 -4.40
CA PHE A 381 -20.39 -7.88 -4.58
C PHE A 381 -19.60 -7.22 -5.72
N GLN A 382 -18.36 -7.64 -5.91
CA GLN A 382 -17.47 -7.14 -6.96
C GLN A 382 -17.74 -7.82 -8.33
N GLY A 383 -18.72 -8.72 -8.39
CA GLY A 383 -19.11 -9.44 -9.58
C GLY A 383 -18.02 -10.36 -10.13
N LYS A 384 -18.08 -10.63 -11.44
CA LYS A 384 -17.16 -11.53 -12.13
C LYS A 384 -15.86 -10.85 -12.60
N ARG A 385 -15.50 -9.70 -12.02
CA ARG A 385 -14.42 -8.85 -12.56
C ARG A 385 -13.06 -9.55 -12.61
N TYR A 386 -12.76 -10.35 -11.58
CA TYR A 386 -11.52 -11.12 -11.50
C TYR A 386 -11.40 -12.18 -12.60
N LEU A 387 -12.52 -12.70 -13.11
CA LEU A 387 -12.56 -13.67 -14.21
C LEU A 387 -12.14 -13.09 -15.56
N LYS A 388 -11.96 -11.78 -15.68
CA LYS A 388 -11.27 -11.19 -16.83
C LYS A 388 -9.76 -11.44 -16.79
N CYS A 389 -9.23 -11.69 -15.59
CA CYS A 389 -7.79 -11.82 -15.34
C CYS A 389 -7.37 -13.27 -15.08
N THR A 390 -8.09 -13.95 -14.17
CA THR A 390 -7.78 -15.30 -13.68
C THR A 390 -9.02 -15.97 -13.10
N ASP A 391 -9.08 -17.30 -13.13
CA ASP A 391 -10.10 -18.09 -12.44
C ASP A 391 -9.67 -18.57 -11.04
N TRP A 392 -8.51 -18.13 -10.54
CA TRP A 392 -7.88 -18.62 -9.31
C TRP A 392 -8.82 -18.66 -8.10
N TRP A 393 -9.66 -17.63 -7.92
CA TRP A 393 -10.58 -17.53 -6.78
C TRP A 393 -11.86 -18.37 -6.91
N LEU A 394 -12.19 -18.94 -8.07
CA LEU A 394 -13.44 -19.69 -8.25
C LEU A 394 -13.53 -20.92 -7.36
N LYS A 395 -12.51 -21.78 -7.41
CA LYS A 395 -12.49 -23.01 -6.60
C LYS A 395 -12.41 -22.70 -5.09
N PRO A 396 -11.55 -21.78 -4.61
CA PRO A 396 -11.58 -21.29 -3.24
C PRO A 396 -12.96 -20.80 -2.78
N MET A 397 -13.61 -19.94 -3.56
CA MET A 397 -14.92 -19.36 -3.19
C MET A 397 -16.02 -20.41 -3.18
N ALA A 398 -15.98 -21.40 -4.08
CA ALA A 398 -16.89 -22.54 -4.04
C ALA A 398 -16.70 -23.38 -2.77
N LYS A 399 -15.46 -23.64 -2.35
CA LYS A 399 -15.16 -24.35 -1.08
C LYS A 399 -15.66 -23.55 0.13
N LEU A 400 -15.42 -22.24 0.17
CA LEU A 400 -15.93 -21.37 1.25
C LEU A 400 -17.47 -21.35 1.29
N GLN A 401 -18.14 -21.36 0.13
CA GLN A 401 -19.59 -21.43 0.07
C GLN A 401 -20.13 -22.78 0.56
N GLU A 402 -19.43 -23.89 0.30
CA GLU A 402 -19.78 -25.20 0.87
C GLU A 402 -19.66 -25.20 2.39
N PHE A 403 -18.57 -24.66 2.92
CA PHE A 403 -18.36 -24.53 4.36
C PHE A 403 -19.42 -23.64 5.02
N TRP A 404 -19.74 -22.49 4.43
CA TRP A 404 -20.82 -21.62 4.88
C TRP A 404 -22.17 -22.34 4.90
N ARG A 405 -22.51 -23.12 3.85
CA ARG A 405 -23.75 -23.92 3.82
C ARG A 405 -23.83 -24.97 4.93
N LYS A 406 -22.70 -25.58 5.29
CA LYS A 406 -22.65 -26.52 6.42
C LYS A 406 -22.88 -25.80 7.75
N MET A 407 -22.35 -24.58 7.90
CA MET A 407 -22.60 -23.75 9.09
C MET A 407 -24.04 -23.26 9.18
N GLU A 408 -24.71 -22.94 8.06
CA GLU A 408 -26.16 -22.65 8.06
C GLU A 408 -26.99 -23.79 8.66
N VAL A 409 -26.60 -25.05 8.37
CA VAL A 409 -27.23 -26.22 8.99
C VAL A 409 -26.92 -26.29 10.48
N MET A 410 -25.67 -26.00 10.89
CA MET A 410 -25.28 -25.96 12.30
C MET A 410 -26.06 -24.92 13.11
N VAL A 411 -26.33 -23.74 12.54
CA VAL A 411 -27.13 -22.67 13.18
C VAL A 411 -28.59 -23.09 13.35
N SER A 412 -29.08 -23.96 12.46
CA SER A 412 -30.46 -24.44 12.46
C SER A 412 -30.71 -25.59 13.45
N ILE A 413 -29.64 -26.30 13.86
CA ILE A 413 -29.67 -27.38 14.87
C ILE A 413 -29.65 -26.75 16.25
#